data_AF-A0AAW0IC34-F1
#
_entry.id   AF-A0AAW0IC34-F1
#
_cell.length_a   1.000
_cell.length_b   1.000
_cell.length_c   1.000
_cell.angle_alpha   90.00
_cell.angle_beta   90.00
_cell.angle_gamma   90.00
#
_symmetry.space_group_name_H-M   'P 1'
#
loop_
_entity.id
_entity.type
_entity.pdbx_description
1 polymer ?
#
loop_
_entity_poly.entity_id
_entity_poly.type
_entity_poly.pdbx_seq_one_letter_code
_entity_poly.pdbx_strand_id
1 'polypeptide(L)'
;MGEEGSGRSCGITRGLQKLKQQAMAYYQENDVPRRLEELLNSTFYLQPADVYGHLANYFSKLAKPPSICKVAGKIILDGLGLPTLQVEISCTIQNLPKYICSVVIPAHFEVMENASPEVADAEETERHLAVSTALQWVNESMTEELWGLDPSNQAEVDHRLR
;
A
#
# COMPACT_ATOMS: atom_id res chain seq x y z
N MET A 1 40.46 4.64 51.99
CA MET A 1 40.62 4.52 50.53
C MET A 1 39.26 4.16 49.97
N GLY A 2 38.55 5.17 49.49
CA GLY A 2 37.26 5.01 48.83
C GLY A 2 37.45 5.37 47.37
N GLU A 3 36.87 4.57 46.49
CA GLU A 3 36.38 4.89 45.15
C GLU A 3 36.28 3.56 44.39
N GLU A 4 35.06 3.04 44.27
CA GLU A 4 34.66 2.16 43.17
C GLU A 4 33.15 1.94 43.29
N GLY A 5 32.36 2.62 42.45
CA GLY A 5 30.92 2.33 42.41
C GLY A 5 29.97 3.32 41.73
N SER A 6 30.40 4.51 41.26
CA SER A 6 29.45 5.56 40.81
C SER A 6 29.56 5.98 39.33
N GLY A 7 30.21 5.17 38.47
CA GLY A 7 30.43 5.55 37.06
C GLY A 7 29.35 5.11 36.06
N ARG A 8 28.61 4.03 36.34
CA ARG A 8 27.73 3.37 35.35
C ARG A 8 26.30 3.92 35.29
N SER A 9 25.79 4.50 36.38
CA SER A 9 24.41 5.01 36.45
C SER A 9 24.22 6.35 35.70
N CYS A 10 25.23 7.22 35.70
CA CYS A 10 25.18 8.56 35.11
C CYS A 10 25.06 8.57 33.57
N GLY A 11 25.59 7.54 32.89
CA GLY A 11 25.48 7.41 31.43
C GLY A 11 24.06 7.04 30.98
N ILE A 12 23.37 6.18 31.74
CA ILE A 12 22.02 5.70 31.45
C ILE A 12 20.99 6.83 31.64
N THR A 13 21.13 7.62 32.70
CA THR A 13 20.24 8.77 32.95
C THR A 13 20.39 9.87 31.90
N ARG A 14 21.61 10.15 31.45
CA ARG A 14 21.87 11.11 30.37
C ARG A 14 21.30 10.64 29.02
N GLY A 15 21.38 9.33 28.74
CA GLY A 15 20.78 8.74 27.54
C GLY A 15 19.24 8.83 27.56
N LEU A 16 18.62 8.50 28.70
CA LEU A 16 17.17 8.56 28.88
C LEU A 16 16.62 9.99 28.77
N GLN A 17 17.34 10.98 29.31
CA GLN A 17 16.98 12.39 29.18
C GLN A 17 17.02 12.88 27.73
N LYS A 18 18.02 12.47 26.95
CA LYS A 18 18.10 12.77 25.52
C LYS A 18 16.94 12.16 24.74
N LEU A 19 16.60 10.90 25.01
CA LEU A 19 15.44 10.22 24.40
C LEU A 19 14.13 10.95 24.73
N LYS A 20 13.95 11.39 25.98
CA LYS A 20 12.78 12.18 26.38
C LYS A 20 12.68 13.50 25.62
N GLN A 21 13.79 14.23 25.48
CA GLN A 21 13.81 15.48 24.71
C GLN A 21 13.50 15.24 23.23
N GLN A 22 14.03 14.18 22.64
CA GLN A 22 13.74 13.79 21.27
C GLN A 22 12.25 13.44 21.07
N ALA A 23 11.65 12.66 21.98
CA ALA A 23 10.24 12.33 21.93
C ALA A 23 9.34 13.57 22.07
N MET A 24 9.69 14.48 22.99
CA MET A 24 8.96 15.74 23.17
C MET A 24 9.03 16.60 21.89
N ALA A 25 10.21 16.75 21.30
CA ALA A 25 10.37 17.49 20.05
C ALA A 25 9.54 16.87 18.92
N TYR A 26 9.59 15.54 18.77
CA TYR A 26 8.82 14.83 17.75
C TYR A 26 7.30 15.03 17.88
N TYR A 27 6.75 14.91 19.09
CA TYR A 27 5.31 15.12 19.30
C TYR A 27 4.88 16.57 19.12
N GLN A 28 5.74 17.52 19.48
CA GLN A 28 5.48 18.95 19.26
C GLN A 28 5.49 19.28 17.76
N GLU A 29 6.46 18.78 17.00
CA GLU A 29 6.55 18.96 15.55
C GLU A 29 5.33 18.40 14.81
N ASN A 30 4.79 17.27 15.30
CA ASN A 30 3.61 16.63 14.72
C ASN A 30 2.28 17.12 15.33
N ASP A 31 2.29 18.18 16.15
CA ASP A 31 1.08 18.78 16.74
C ASP A 31 0.23 17.79 17.58
N VAL A 32 0.82 16.70 18.06
CA VAL A 32 0.10 15.57 18.67
C VAL A 32 -0.69 15.99 19.92
N PRO A 33 -0.11 16.71 20.91
CA PRO A 33 -0.83 17.09 22.12
C PRO A 33 -2.04 17.97 21.84
N ARG A 34 -1.88 18.98 20.99
CA ARG A 34 -2.93 19.93 20.63
C ARG A 34 -4.09 19.23 19.92
N ARG A 35 -3.78 18.39 18.92
CA ARG A 35 -4.80 17.64 18.17
C ARG A 35 -5.55 16.62 19.04
N LEU A 36 -4.87 15.99 19.99
CA LEU A 36 -5.49 15.09 20.97
C LEU A 36 -6.43 15.84 21.90
N GLU A 37 -6.02 17.00 22.41
CA GLU A 37 -6.86 17.84 23.27
C GLU A 37 -8.13 18.29 22.54
N GLU A 38 -8.01 18.80 21.31
CA GLU A 38 -9.15 19.18 20.46
C GLU A 38 -10.12 18.00 20.22
N LEU A 39 -9.57 16.81 19.95
CA LEU A 39 -10.35 15.59 19.75
C LEU A 39 -11.09 15.14 21.02
N LEU A 40 -10.40 15.11 22.16
CA LEU A 40 -11.01 14.70 23.43
C LEU A 40 -12.09 15.67 23.88
N ASN A 41 -11.84 16.97 23.72
CA ASN A 41 -12.82 18.01 24.02
C ASN A 41 -14.07 17.86 23.15
N SER A 42 -13.90 17.73 21.82
CA SER A 42 -15.04 17.54 20.92
C SER A 42 -15.81 16.24 21.18
N THR A 43 -15.09 15.14 21.46
CA THR A 43 -15.71 13.84 21.78
C THR A 43 -16.58 13.92 23.03
N PHE A 44 -16.13 14.63 24.07
CA PHE A 44 -16.89 14.80 25.31
C PHE A 44 -18.22 15.53 25.09
N TYR A 45 -18.25 16.56 24.24
CA TYR A 45 -19.48 17.28 23.92
C TYR A 45 -20.40 16.52 22.97
N LEU A 46 -19.83 15.83 21.98
CA LEU A 46 -20.60 15.10 20.96
C LEU A 46 -21.23 13.81 21.49
N GLN A 47 -20.61 13.17 22.49
CA GLN A 47 -21.04 11.89 23.08
C GLN A 47 -21.49 10.86 22.02
N PRO A 48 -20.62 10.55 21.03
CA PRO A 48 -20.96 9.61 19.98
C PRO A 48 -21.25 8.22 20.56
N ALA A 49 -22.21 7.51 19.97
CA ALA A 49 -22.53 6.13 20.38
C ALA A 49 -21.32 5.19 20.25
N ASP A 50 -20.49 5.40 19.23
CA ASP A 50 -19.19 4.73 19.07
C ASP A 50 -18.05 5.75 19.21
N VAL A 51 -17.48 5.80 20.42
CA VAL A 51 -16.36 6.68 20.75
C VAL A 51 -15.14 6.34 19.90
N TYR A 52 -14.76 5.07 19.81
CA TYR A 52 -13.53 4.68 19.11
C TYR A 52 -13.67 4.84 17.60
N GLY A 53 -14.84 4.60 17.02
CA GLY A 53 -15.14 4.92 15.63
C GLY A 53 -15.01 6.42 15.33
N HIS A 54 -15.49 7.28 16.23
CA HIS A 54 -15.30 8.73 16.09
C HIS A 54 -13.82 9.12 16.10
N LEU A 55 -13.05 8.62 17.07
CA LEU A 55 -11.60 8.87 17.16
C LEU A 55 -10.87 8.37 15.89
N ALA A 56 -11.19 7.15 15.43
CA ALA A 56 -10.60 6.56 14.24
C ALA A 56 -10.88 7.40 12.98
N ASN A 57 -12.11 7.89 12.82
CA ASN A 57 -12.48 8.77 11.71
C ASN A 57 -11.74 10.11 11.76
N TYR A 58 -11.53 10.69 12.94
CA TYR A 58 -10.74 11.90 13.09
C TYR A 58 -9.27 11.66 12.69
N PHE A 59 -8.62 10.62 13.22
CA PHE A 59 -7.24 10.29 12.86
C PHE A 59 -7.08 9.90 11.39
N SER A 60 -8.10 9.31 10.78
CA SER A 60 -8.08 8.98 9.35
C SER A 60 -7.97 10.22 8.46
N LYS A 61 -8.53 11.36 8.88
CA LYS A 61 -8.39 12.64 8.17
C LYS A 61 -7.00 13.25 8.31
N LEU A 62 -6.28 12.89 9.37
CA LEU A 62 -4.91 13.35 9.64
C LEU A 62 -3.86 12.44 9.03
N ALA A 63 -4.23 11.19 8.75
CA ALA A 63 -3.34 10.21 8.15
C ALA A 63 -2.93 10.64 6.73
N LYS A 64 -1.75 10.18 6.31
CA LYS A 64 -1.31 10.34 4.93
C LYS A 64 -2.31 9.69 3.97
N PRO A 65 -2.50 10.24 2.76
CA PRO A 65 -3.35 9.63 1.75
C PRO A 65 -2.85 8.23 1.38
N PRO A 66 -3.73 7.36 0.85
CA PRO A 66 -3.34 6.07 0.32
C PRO A 66 -2.21 6.22 -0.71
N SER A 67 -1.23 5.33 -0.65
CA SER A 67 -0.13 5.29 -1.63
C SER A 67 0.08 3.87 -2.11
N ILE A 68 0.27 3.67 -3.42
CA ILE A 68 0.51 2.34 -4.00
C ILE A 68 1.77 1.73 -3.35
N CYS A 69 1.66 0.49 -2.90
CA CYS A 69 2.78 -0.23 -2.28
C CYS A 69 3.03 -1.62 -2.88
N LYS A 70 2.09 -2.15 -3.66
CA LYS A 70 2.28 -3.42 -4.35
C LYS A 70 1.35 -3.53 -5.55
N VAL A 71 1.91 -4.00 -6.66
CA VAL A 71 1.18 -4.44 -7.84
C VAL A 71 1.54 -5.90 -8.08
N ALA A 72 0.54 -6.77 -8.22
CA ALA A 72 0.77 -8.19 -8.42
C ALA A 72 -0.09 -8.73 -9.55
N GLY A 73 0.53 -9.44 -10.49
CA GLY A 73 -0.13 -10.13 -11.58
C GLY A 73 -0.40 -11.59 -11.23
N LYS A 74 -1.51 -12.13 -11.74
CA LYS A 74 -1.87 -13.55 -11.70
C LYS A 74 -2.48 -13.96 -13.03
N ILE A 75 -2.17 -15.17 -13.49
CA ILE A 75 -2.85 -15.77 -14.64
C ILE A 75 -4.12 -16.43 -14.13
N ILE A 76 -5.25 -16.07 -14.73
CA ILE A 76 -6.56 -16.69 -14.50
C ILE A 76 -7.15 -17.13 -15.84
N LEU A 77 -8.30 -17.80 -15.83
CA LEU A 77 -9.03 -18.16 -17.05
C LEU A 77 -10.17 -17.17 -17.29
N ASP A 78 -10.40 -16.81 -18.56
CA ASP A 78 -11.51 -15.98 -18.99
C ASP A 78 -12.81 -16.79 -19.18
N GLY A 79 -13.85 -16.16 -19.74
CA GLY A 79 -15.14 -16.79 -19.98
C GLY A 79 -15.11 -17.93 -21.02
N LEU A 80 -14.03 -18.06 -21.79
CA LEU A 80 -13.79 -19.12 -22.77
C LEU A 80 -12.87 -20.21 -22.21
N GLY A 81 -12.43 -20.10 -20.96
CA GLY A 81 -11.46 -21.01 -20.36
C GLY A 81 -10.02 -20.76 -20.81
N LEU A 82 -9.76 -19.60 -21.43
CA LEU A 82 -8.45 -19.23 -21.96
C LEU A 82 -7.68 -18.37 -20.93
N PRO A 83 -6.37 -18.61 -20.68
CA PRO A 83 -5.52 -17.73 -19.88
C PRO A 83 -5.65 -16.22 -20.20
N THR A 84 -5.80 -15.43 -19.14
CA THR A 84 -5.83 -13.96 -19.12
C THR A 84 -5.11 -13.45 -17.87
N LEU A 85 -4.75 -12.16 -17.86
CA LEU A 85 -4.02 -11.52 -16.77
C LEU A 85 -4.97 -10.80 -15.81
N GLN A 86 -4.90 -11.12 -14.52
CA GLN A 86 -5.46 -10.34 -13.43
C GLN A 86 -4.36 -9.54 -12.75
N VAL A 87 -4.58 -8.25 -12.53
CA VAL A 87 -3.67 -7.38 -11.77
C VAL A 87 -4.35 -6.95 -10.48
N GLU A 88 -3.66 -7.11 -9.36
CA GLU A 88 -4.08 -6.73 -8.01
C GLU A 88 -3.28 -5.51 -7.53
N ILE A 89 -3.97 -4.52 -6.97
CA ILE A 89 -3.36 -3.30 -6.43
C ILE A 89 -3.55 -3.28 -4.91
N SER A 90 -2.44 -3.09 -4.20
CA SER A 90 -2.44 -2.82 -2.76
C SER A 90 -1.80 -1.46 -2.47
N CYS A 91 -2.37 -0.78 -1.49
CA CYS A 91 -1.92 0.54 -1.05
C CYS A 91 -1.60 0.54 0.45
N THR A 92 -0.64 1.35 0.85
CA THR A 92 -0.42 1.71 2.24
C THR A 92 -1.50 2.69 2.67
N ILE A 93 -2.36 2.28 3.59
CA ILE A 93 -3.43 3.09 4.18
C ILE A 93 -3.27 3.05 5.70
N GLN A 94 -3.18 4.21 6.34
CA GLN A 94 -2.95 4.32 7.79
C GLN A 94 -1.72 3.50 8.23
N ASN A 95 -0.63 3.57 7.44
CA ASN A 95 0.63 2.87 7.69
C ASN A 95 0.55 1.33 7.63
N LEU A 96 -0.51 0.77 7.02
CA LEU A 96 -0.67 -0.66 6.79
C LEU A 96 -0.91 -0.96 5.30
N PRO A 97 -0.31 -2.01 4.74
CA PRO A 97 -0.64 -2.47 3.41
C PRO A 97 -2.05 -3.07 3.40
N LYS A 98 -2.90 -2.60 2.48
CA LYS A 98 -4.27 -3.09 2.29
C LYS A 98 -4.50 -3.38 0.81
N TYR A 99 -5.11 -4.52 0.52
CA TYR A 99 -5.65 -4.82 -0.80
C TYR A 99 -6.80 -3.87 -1.13
N ILE A 100 -6.80 -3.30 -2.33
CA ILE A 100 -7.78 -2.30 -2.76
C ILE A 100 -8.70 -2.86 -3.82
N CYS A 101 -8.12 -3.32 -4.93
CA CYS A 101 -8.88 -3.79 -6.08
C CYS A 101 -8.06 -4.78 -6.92
N SER A 102 -8.77 -5.44 -7.83
CA SER A 102 -8.18 -6.17 -8.92
C SER A 102 -8.91 -5.89 -10.22
N VAL A 103 -8.20 -6.03 -11.33
CA VAL A 103 -8.72 -5.87 -12.68
C VAL A 103 -8.27 -7.04 -13.53
N VAL A 104 -9.18 -7.54 -14.38
CA VAL A 104 -8.88 -8.58 -15.37
C VAL A 104 -8.72 -7.90 -16.72
N ILE A 105 -7.59 -8.16 -17.39
CA ILE A 105 -7.26 -7.56 -18.67
C ILE A 105 -7.76 -8.48 -19.78
N PRO A 106 -8.80 -8.12 -20.54
CA PRO A 106 -9.30 -8.97 -21.60
C PRO A 106 -8.19 -9.24 -22.63
N ALA A 107 -7.86 -10.51 -22.84
CA ALA A 107 -6.97 -10.92 -23.91
C ALA A 107 -7.83 -11.09 -25.16
N HIS A 108 -7.87 -10.07 -26.04
CA HIS A 108 -8.65 -10.16 -27.26
C HIS A 108 -7.93 -11.05 -28.28
N PHE A 109 -8.34 -12.32 -28.33
CA PHE A 109 -7.97 -13.26 -29.37
C PHE A 109 -9.25 -13.66 -30.11
N GLU A 110 -9.22 -13.58 -31.44
CA GLU A 110 -10.33 -14.06 -32.26
C GLU A 110 -10.31 -15.59 -32.24
N VAL A 111 -11.31 -16.21 -31.62
CA VAL A 111 -11.46 -17.67 -31.70
C VAL A 111 -12.05 -18.01 -33.06
N MET A 112 -11.22 -18.56 -33.94
CA MET A 112 -11.67 -18.96 -35.27
C MET A 112 -12.33 -20.34 -35.20
N GLU A 113 -13.68 -20.38 -35.23
CA GLU A 113 -14.50 -21.60 -35.07
C GLU A 113 -14.18 -22.75 -36.04
N ASN A 114 -13.51 -22.47 -37.17
CA ASN A 114 -13.14 -23.46 -38.19
C ASN A 114 -11.63 -23.57 -38.42
N ALA A 115 -10.80 -23.10 -37.48
CA ALA A 115 -9.35 -23.27 -37.57
C ALA A 115 -8.95 -24.75 -37.56
N SER A 116 -7.87 -25.08 -38.27
CA SER A 116 -7.25 -26.40 -38.11
C SER A 116 -6.67 -26.53 -36.70
N PRO A 117 -6.55 -27.76 -36.15
CA PRO A 117 -5.97 -27.98 -34.83
C PRO A 117 -4.57 -27.35 -34.67
N GLU A 118 -3.74 -27.39 -35.72
CA GLU A 118 -2.40 -26.78 -35.72
C GLU A 118 -2.43 -25.26 -35.56
N VAL A 119 -3.43 -24.59 -36.14
CA VAL A 119 -3.61 -23.13 -36.02
C VAL A 119 -4.13 -22.78 -34.62
N ALA A 120 -5.08 -23.55 -34.09
CA ALA A 120 -5.60 -23.36 -32.75
C ALA A 120 -4.51 -23.54 -31.66
N ASP A 121 -3.69 -24.58 -31.77
CA ASP A 121 -2.57 -24.83 -30.84
C ASP A 121 -1.51 -23.70 -30.91
N ALA A 122 -1.25 -23.19 -32.11
CA ALA A 122 -0.32 -22.06 -32.30
C ALA A 122 -0.85 -20.77 -31.65
N GLU A 123 -2.14 -20.44 -31.85
CA GLU A 123 -2.79 -19.28 -31.23
C GLU A 123 -2.83 -19.39 -29.70
N GLU A 124 -3.12 -20.57 -29.16
CA GLU A 124 -3.08 -20.81 -27.71
C GLU A 124 -1.67 -20.61 -27.14
N THR A 125 -0.66 -21.12 -27.84
CA THR A 125 0.75 -20.94 -27.43
C THR A 125 1.15 -19.48 -27.46
N GLU A 126 0.80 -18.75 -28.52
CA GLU A 126 1.06 -17.31 -28.64
C GLU A 126 0.41 -16.52 -27.51
N ARG A 127 -0.85 -16.81 -27.22
CA ARG A 127 -1.60 -16.18 -26.13
C ARG A 127 -0.98 -16.47 -24.77
N HIS A 128 -0.59 -17.72 -24.51
CA HIS A 128 0.07 -18.09 -23.26
C HIS A 128 1.41 -17.35 -23.08
N LEU A 129 2.19 -17.23 -24.15
CA LEU A 129 3.44 -16.45 -24.15
C LEU A 129 3.16 -14.97 -23.85
N ALA A 130 2.21 -14.36 -24.53
CA ALA A 130 1.84 -12.95 -24.33
C ALA A 130 1.41 -12.68 -22.87
N VAL A 131 0.54 -13.51 -22.31
CA VAL A 131 0.06 -13.38 -20.93
C VAL A 131 1.20 -13.61 -19.92
N SER A 132 2.09 -14.57 -20.19
CA SER A 132 3.26 -14.84 -19.33
C SER A 132 4.28 -13.70 -19.35
N THR A 133 4.53 -13.09 -20.51
CA THR A 133 5.39 -11.91 -20.63
C THR A 133 4.79 -10.71 -19.88
N ALA A 134 3.49 -10.47 -20.04
CA ALA A 134 2.80 -9.39 -19.32
C ALA A 134 2.85 -9.62 -17.79
N LEU A 135 2.68 -10.86 -17.33
CA LEU A 135 2.81 -11.24 -15.92
C LEU A 135 4.19 -10.87 -15.35
N GLN A 136 5.26 -11.15 -16.10
CA GLN A 136 6.63 -10.81 -15.69
C GLN A 136 6.78 -9.30 -15.53
N TRP A 137 6.34 -8.51 -16.51
CA TRP A 137 6.42 -7.04 -16.41
C TRP A 137 5.69 -6.48 -15.19
N VAL A 138 4.50 -7.00 -14.89
CA VAL A 138 3.74 -6.59 -13.70
C VAL A 138 4.49 -6.90 -12.41
N ASN A 139 5.02 -8.12 -12.29
CA ASN A 139 5.62 -8.59 -11.05
C ASN A 139 7.06 -8.11 -10.82
N GLU A 140 7.78 -7.75 -11.88
CA GLU A 140 9.20 -7.37 -11.80
C GLU A 140 9.39 -5.86 -11.62
N SER A 141 8.71 -5.00 -12.38
CA SER A 141 9.01 -3.57 -12.41
C SER A 141 7.88 -2.66 -11.91
N MET A 142 6.61 -3.03 -12.12
CA MET A 142 5.50 -2.09 -11.86
C MET A 142 5.35 -1.69 -10.39
N THR A 143 5.70 -2.57 -9.45
CA THR A 143 5.66 -2.21 -8.02
C THR A 143 6.68 -1.12 -7.70
N GLU A 144 7.88 -1.17 -8.28
CA GLU A 144 8.94 -0.19 -8.03
C GLU A 144 8.60 1.15 -8.68
N GLU A 145 8.14 1.15 -9.93
CA GLU A 145 7.80 2.35 -10.68
C GLU A 145 6.62 3.13 -10.08
N LEU A 146 5.63 2.41 -9.53
CA LEU A 146 4.42 3.01 -8.96
C LEU A 146 4.49 3.21 -7.45
N TRP A 147 5.61 2.83 -6.80
CA TRP A 147 5.73 2.89 -5.35
C TRP A 147 5.52 4.31 -4.82
N GLY A 148 4.61 4.45 -3.86
CA GLY A 148 4.36 5.71 -3.18
C GLY A 148 3.44 6.69 -3.94
N LEU A 149 3.02 6.37 -5.16
CA LEU A 149 2.11 7.23 -5.92
C LEU A 149 0.70 7.20 -5.34
N ASP A 150 -0.02 8.33 -5.47
CA ASP A 150 -1.44 8.41 -5.14
C ASP A 150 -2.25 7.65 -6.20
N PRO A 151 -2.98 6.57 -5.83
CA PRO A 151 -3.77 5.80 -6.78
C PRO A 151 -4.91 6.60 -7.42
N SER A 152 -5.28 7.76 -6.87
CA SER A 152 -6.33 8.64 -7.39
C SER A 152 -5.84 9.56 -8.51
N ASN A 153 -4.52 9.70 -8.66
CA ASN A 153 -3.92 10.55 -9.69
C ASN A 153 -3.61 9.75 -10.96
N GLN A 154 -4.66 9.44 -11.72
CA GLN A 154 -4.57 8.63 -12.94
C GLN A 154 -3.54 9.16 -13.94
N ALA A 155 -3.46 10.49 -14.13
CA ALA A 155 -2.57 11.08 -15.11
C ALA A 155 -1.08 10.86 -14.79
N GLU A 156 -0.69 10.96 -13.53
CA GLU A 156 0.69 10.69 -13.10
C GLU A 156 1.01 9.20 -13.20
N VAL A 157 0.09 8.33 -12.75
CA VAL A 157 0.27 6.88 -12.85
C VAL A 157 0.46 6.46 -14.31
N ASP A 158 -0.40 6.94 -15.21
CA ASP A 158 -0.29 6.65 -16.64
C ASP A 158 1.00 7.21 -17.25
N HIS A 159 1.45 8.37 -16.79
CA HIS A 159 2.70 8.95 -17.28
C HIS A 159 3.92 8.09 -16.92
N ARG A 160 3.93 7.47 -15.73
CA ARG A 160 5.02 6.59 -15.28
C ARG A 160 5.08 5.26 -16.02
N LEU A 161 3.96 4.80 -16.57
CA LEU A 161 3.86 3.51 -17.27
C LEU A 161 4.03 3.62 -18.79
N ARG A 162 4.22 4.83 -19.32
CA ARG A 162 4.47 5.10 -20.75
C ARG A 162 5.96 5.16 -21.07
#